data_AF-A0AAU3R3M7-F1
#
_entry.id   AF-A0AAU3R3M7-F1
#
_cell.length_a   1.000
_cell.length_b   1.000
_cell.length_c   1.000
_cell.angle_alpha   90.00
_cell.angle_beta   90.00
_cell.angle_gamma   90.00
#
_symmetry.space_group_name_H-M   'P 1'
#
loop_
_entity.id
_entity.type
_entity.pdbx_description
1 polymer ?
#
loop_
_entity_poly.entity_id
_entity_poly.type
_entity_poly.pdbx_seq_one_letter_code
_entity_poly.pdbx_strand_id
1 'polypeptide(L)'
;MTERDEAVRMVEEELERARIRGEAARTAADDLRDEIRAAANRRGTVHAMLTLRRRVPALAHDQIVEYVLALQQGDAPAHLVDIVTRELVPPTDPVPSVVTLRGAELRRAP
;
A
#
# COMPACT_ATOMS: atom_id res chain seq x y z
N MET A 1 -25.34 -19.31 -5.27
CA MET A 1 -24.34 -18.60 -4.45
C MET A 1 -23.10 -19.48 -4.49
N THR A 2 -22.04 -18.99 -5.11
CA THR A 2 -20.97 -19.85 -5.66
C THR A 2 -19.79 -19.87 -4.71
N GLU A 3 -19.04 -20.98 -4.66
CA GLU A 3 -17.79 -21.15 -3.88
C GLU A 3 -16.79 -19.98 -4.09
N ARG A 4 -16.84 -19.36 -5.26
CA ARG A 4 -16.09 -18.15 -5.60
C ARG A 4 -16.50 -16.91 -4.80
N ASP A 5 -17.79 -16.75 -4.51
CA ASP A 5 -18.32 -15.63 -3.71
C ASP A 5 -17.93 -15.80 -2.23
N GLU A 6 -17.83 -17.03 -1.76
CA GLU A 6 -17.40 -17.37 -0.40
C GLU A 6 -15.88 -17.17 -0.21
N ALA A 7 -15.09 -17.51 -1.23
CA ALA A 7 -13.65 -17.25 -1.24
C ALA A 7 -13.34 -15.75 -1.24
N VAL A 8 -14.08 -14.94 -2.02
CA VAL A 8 -13.93 -13.48 -2.01
C VAL A 8 -14.27 -12.92 -0.62
N ARG A 9 -15.36 -13.38 0.00
CA ARG A 9 -15.76 -12.94 1.33
C ARG A 9 -14.74 -13.32 2.42
N MET A 10 -14.15 -14.52 2.35
CA MET A 10 -13.09 -14.93 3.29
C MET A 10 -11.84 -14.06 3.17
N VAL A 11 -11.46 -13.71 1.93
CA VAL A 11 -10.32 -12.81 1.70
C VAL A 11 -10.62 -11.42 2.26
N GLU A 12 -11.83 -10.89 2.05
CA GLU A 12 -12.25 -9.60 2.60
C GLU A 12 -12.30 -9.58 4.13
N GLU A 13 -12.83 -10.62 4.78
CA GLU A 13 -12.85 -10.71 6.24
C GLU A 13 -11.46 -10.84 6.86
N GLU A 14 -10.55 -11.57 6.22
CA GLU A 14 -9.17 -11.66 6.70
C GLU A 14 -8.43 -10.34 6.55
N LEU A 15 -8.67 -9.60 5.46
CA LEU A 15 -8.14 -8.25 5.29
C LEU A 15 -8.69 -7.27 6.34
N GLU A 16 -9.98 -7.34 6.66
CA GLU A 16 -10.60 -6.52 7.70
C GLU A 16 -10.10 -6.89 9.10
N ARG A 17 -9.89 -8.19 9.37
CA ARG A 17 -9.31 -8.66 10.64
C ARG A 17 -7.85 -8.26 10.81
N ALA A 18 -7.04 -8.29 9.74
CA ALA A 18 -5.66 -7.82 9.75
C ALA A 18 -5.57 -6.32 10.04
N ARG A 19 -6.49 -5.53 9.45
CA ARG A 19 -6.62 -4.09 9.69
C ARG A 19 -6.93 -3.76 11.16
N ILE A 20 -7.84 -4.50 11.79
CA ILE A 20 -8.21 -4.32 13.21
C ILE A 20 -7.06 -4.72 14.15
N ARG A 21 -6.19 -5.66 13.74
CA ARG A 21 -5.04 -6.12 14.53
C ARG A 21 -3.80 -5.23 14.45
N GLY A 22 -3.79 -4.22 13.58
CA GLY A 22 -2.60 -3.38 13.35
C GLY A 22 -1.50 -4.09 12.55
N GLU A 23 -1.79 -5.25 11.96
CA GLU A 23 -0.96 -5.85 10.92
C GLU A 23 -1.17 -5.01 9.67
N ALA A 24 -0.29 -4.02 9.47
CA ALA A 24 -0.38 -3.07 8.36
C ALA A 24 -0.68 -3.82 7.06
N ALA A 25 -1.86 -3.59 6.50
CA ALA A 25 -2.25 -4.18 5.23
C ALA A 25 -1.15 -3.87 4.22
N ARG A 26 -0.56 -4.92 3.63
CA ARG A 26 0.49 -4.81 2.62
C ARG A 26 0.10 -3.75 1.59
N THR A 27 0.93 -2.74 1.44
CA THR A 27 0.66 -1.62 0.53
C THR A 27 1.27 -1.88 -0.83
N ALA A 28 0.76 -1.20 -1.86
CA ALA A 28 1.38 -1.22 -3.19
C ALA A 28 2.85 -0.73 -3.18
N ALA A 29 3.22 0.10 -2.19
CA ALA A 29 4.59 0.52 -1.96
C ALA A 29 5.48 -0.62 -1.40
N ASP A 30 4.93 -1.48 -0.55
CA ASP A 30 5.63 -2.67 -0.05
C ASP A 30 5.86 -3.69 -1.18
N ASP A 31 4.86 -3.90 -2.03
CA ASP A 31 4.98 -4.79 -3.19
C ASP A 31 6.01 -4.26 -4.19
N LEU A 32 6.02 -2.95 -4.44
CA LEU A 32 7.08 -2.35 -5.26
C LEU A 32 8.46 -2.58 -4.63
N ARG A 33 8.59 -2.40 -3.31
CA ARG A 33 9.87 -2.60 -2.61
C ARG A 33 10.41 -4.01 -2.81
N ASP A 34 9.55 -5.01 -2.68
CA ASP A 34 9.89 -6.41 -2.92
C ASP A 34 10.25 -6.67 -4.39
N GLU A 35 9.50 -6.09 -5.33
CA GLU A 35 9.76 -6.21 -6.77
C GLU A 35 11.14 -5.65 -7.13
N ILE A 36 11.50 -4.46 -6.62
CA ILE A 36 12.79 -3.82 -6.87
C ILE A 36 13.93 -4.65 -6.26
N ARG A 37 13.76 -5.16 -5.04
CA ARG A 37 14.77 -6.02 -4.39
C ARG A 37 14.94 -7.33 -5.17
N ALA A 38 13.86 -7.94 -5.63
CA ALA A 38 13.92 -9.15 -6.46
C ALA A 38 14.59 -8.89 -7.82
N ALA A 39 14.30 -7.77 -8.47
CA ALA A 39 14.92 -7.36 -9.72
C ALA A 39 16.43 -7.13 -9.54
N ALA A 40 16.84 -6.44 -8.49
CA ALA A 40 18.25 -6.20 -8.17
C ALA A 40 18.99 -7.53 -7.96
N ASN A 41 18.42 -8.44 -7.17
CA ASN A 41 19.05 -9.72 -6.86
C ASN A 41 19.14 -10.68 -8.06
N ARG A 42 18.14 -10.68 -8.96
CA ARG A 42 18.07 -11.63 -10.08
C ARG A 42 18.73 -11.11 -11.36
N ARG A 43 18.66 -9.80 -11.61
CA ARG A 43 18.98 -9.17 -12.90
C ARG A 43 19.90 -7.95 -12.77
N GLY A 44 20.28 -7.58 -11.54
CA GLY A 44 21.19 -6.49 -11.25
C GLY A 44 20.52 -5.10 -11.14
N THR A 45 21.32 -4.14 -10.71
CA THR A 45 20.89 -2.76 -10.40
C THR A 45 20.24 -2.06 -11.60
N VAL A 46 20.76 -2.23 -12.81
CA VAL A 46 20.20 -1.60 -14.01
C VAL A 46 18.77 -2.06 -14.26
N HIS A 47 18.47 -3.35 -14.03
CA HIS A 47 17.13 -3.86 -14.21
C HIS A 47 16.18 -3.35 -13.13
N ALA A 48 16.65 -3.26 -11.89
CA ALA A 48 15.89 -2.67 -10.78
C ALA A 48 15.52 -1.20 -11.07
N MET A 49 16.47 -0.40 -11.56
CA MET A 49 16.22 1.00 -11.96
C MET A 49 15.21 1.10 -13.11
N LEU A 50 15.29 0.21 -14.10
CA LEU A 50 14.33 0.17 -15.21
C LEU A 50 12.92 -0.19 -14.73
N THR A 51 12.79 -1.15 -13.82
CA THR A 51 11.50 -1.50 -13.21
C THR A 51 10.94 -0.33 -12.42
N LEU A 52 11.75 0.33 -11.59
CA LEU A 52 11.31 1.48 -10.79
C LEU A 52 10.83 2.63 -11.68
N ARG A 53 11.59 2.97 -12.73
CA ARG A 53 11.22 4.01 -13.69
C ARG A 53 9.88 3.74 -14.39
N ARG A 54 9.56 2.48 -14.64
CA ARG A 54 8.29 2.09 -15.27
C ARG A 54 7.11 2.17 -14.30
N ARG A 55 7.34 1.82 -13.03
CA ARG A 55 6.29 1.79 -11.99
C ARG A 55 6.01 3.17 -11.43
N VAL A 56 7.03 4.02 -11.32
CA VAL A 56 6.92 5.38 -10.76
C VAL A 56 7.62 6.37 -11.70
N PRO A 57 6.97 6.77 -12.81
CA PRO A 57 7.55 7.68 -13.80
C PRO A 57 7.86 9.08 -13.26
N ALA A 58 7.26 9.46 -12.12
CA ALA A 58 7.45 10.75 -11.48
C ALA A 58 8.82 10.92 -10.80
N LEU A 59 9.53 9.83 -10.50
CA LEU A 59 10.86 9.91 -9.91
C LEU A 59 11.89 10.39 -10.94
N ALA A 60 12.72 11.35 -10.54
CA ALA A 60 13.87 11.78 -11.31
C ALA A 60 14.97 10.70 -11.32
N HIS A 61 15.91 10.79 -12.27
CA HIS A 61 16.91 9.76 -12.47
C HIS A 61 17.84 9.56 -11.25
N ASP A 62 18.26 10.66 -10.64
CA ASP A 62 19.02 10.69 -9.40
C ASP A 62 18.27 10.03 -8.23
N GLN A 63 16.98 10.32 -8.10
CA GLN A 63 16.10 9.71 -7.09
C GLN A 63 15.94 8.20 -7.32
N ILE A 64 15.88 7.75 -8.57
CA ILE A 64 15.84 6.32 -8.92
C ILE A 64 17.14 5.63 -8.50
N VAL A 65 18.30 6.24 -8.77
CA VAL A 65 19.60 5.70 -8.36
C VAL A 65 19.67 5.61 -6.83
N GLU A 66 19.31 6.69 -6.13
CA GLU A 66 19.31 6.75 -4.67
C GLU A 66 18.41 5.67 -4.06
N TYR A 67 17.17 5.55 -4.55
CA TYR A 67 16.20 4.58 -4.06
C TYR A 67 16.71 3.13 -4.18
N VAL A 68 17.25 2.77 -5.35
CA VAL A 68 17.72 1.41 -5.60
C VAL A 68 18.96 1.09 -4.77
N LEU A 69 19.90 2.04 -4.66
CA LEU A 69 21.10 1.84 -3.83
C LEU A 69 20.74 1.70 -2.35
N ALA A 70 19.89 2.58 -1.83
CA ALA A 70 19.43 2.53 -0.44
C ALA A 70 18.70 1.21 -0.13
N LEU A 71 17.85 0.71 -1.03
CA LEU A 71 17.21 -0.59 -0.88
C LEU A 71 18.17 -1.78 -0.85
N GLN A 72 19.31 -1.68 -1.55
CA GLN A 72 20.37 -2.68 -1.47
C GLN A 72 21.13 -2.60 -0.14
N GLN A 73 21.22 -1.41 0.47
CA GLN A 73 21.84 -1.21 1.78
C GLN A 73 20.91 -1.48 2.96
N GLY A 74 19.60 -1.58 2.72
CA GLY A 74 18.63 -2.00 3.72
C GLY A 74 17.25 -1.45 3.45
N ASP A 75 17.09 -0.14 3.57
CA ASP A 75 15.79 0.52 3.48
C ASP A 75 15.76 1.73 2.56
N ALA A 76 14.58 2.05 2.04
CA ALA A 76 14.37 3.18 1.15
C ALA A 76 14.37 4.51 1.93
N PRO A 77 14.90 5.61 1.34
CA PRO A 77 14.86 6.92 1.98
C PRO A 77 13.42 7.38 2.15
N ALA A 78 13.07 7.86 3.36
CA ALA A 78 11.68 8.21 3.71
C ALA A 78 11.04 9.23 2.75
N HIS A 79 11.81 10.19 2.26
CA HIS A 79 11.33 11.21 1.33
C HIS A 79 10.96 10.63 -0.05
N LEU A 80 11.63 9.56 -0.49
CA LEU A 80 11.29 8.86 -1.73
C LEU A 80 10.12 7.90 -1.53
N VAL A 81 10.02 7.29 -0.34
CA VAL A 81 8.86 6.46 0.04
C VAL A 81 7.57 7.29 -0.01
N ASP A 82 7.58 8.54 0.45
CA ASP A 82 6.40 9.41 0.36
C ASP A 82 5.98 9.65 -1.11
N ILE A 83 6.94 9.95 -1.99
CA ILE A 83 6.67 10.13 -3.44
C ILE A 83 6.09 8.84 -4.04
N VAL A 84 6.76 7.70 -3.81
CA VAL A 84 6.32 6.39 -4.29
C VAL A 84 4.92 6.04 -3.76
N THR A 85 4.64 6.33 -2.49
CA THR A 85 3.35 6.03 -1.87
C THR A 85 2.24 6.87 -2.48
N ARG A 86 2.48 8.18 -2.69
CA ARG A 86 1.52 9.07 -3.34
C ARG A 86 1.22 8.67 -4.79
N GLU A 87 2.22 8.18 -5.50
CA GLU A 87 2.07 7.76 -6.90
C GLU A 87 1.39 6.39 -7.04
N LEU A 88 1.64 5.45 -6.12
CA LEU A 88 1.13 4.08 -6.19
C LEU A 88 -0.17 3.85 -5.44
N VAL A 89 -0.45 4.66 -4.42
CA VAL A 89 -1.70 4.62 -3.67
C VAL A 89 -2.54 5.77 -4.20
N PRO A 90 -3.56 5.52 -5.06
CA PRO A 90 -4.52 6.57 -5.36
C PRO A 90 -5.07 7.08 -4.03
N PRO A 91 -5.22 8.42 -3.84
CA PRO A 91 -5.78 8.94 -2.61
C PRO A 91 -7.09 8.22 -2.38
N THR A 92 -7.10 7.33 -1.38
CA THR A 92 -8.33 6.65 -1.00
C THR A 92 -9.17 7.77 -0.44
N ASP A 93 -10.17 8.18 -1.20
CA ASP A 93 -11.13 9.19 -0.78
C ASP A 93 -11.56 8.77 0.63
N PRO A 94 -11.23 9.57 1.68
CA PRO A 94 -11.51 9.15 3.04
C PRO A 94 -13.02 8.95 3.14
N VAL A 95 -13.40 7.69 3.33
CA VAL A 95 -14.76 7.15 3.51
C VAL A 95 -15.69 8.18 4.17
N PRO A 96 -16.96 8.31 3.72
CA PRO A 96 -17.83 9.41 4.10
C PRO A 96 -17.99 9.44 5.62
N SER A 97 -17.85 10.65 6.18
CA SER A 97 -18.10 11.04 7.56
C SER A 97 -18.85 9.99 8.40
N VAL A 98 -18.13 9.32 9.29
CA VAL A 98 -18.75 8.47 10.32
C VAL A 98 -19.50 9.37 11.29
N VAL A 99 -20.82 9.45 11.13
CA VAL A 99 -21.69 10.01 12.16
C VAL A 99 -21.83 8.98 13.27
N THR A 100 -21.17 9.23 14.40
CA THR A 100 -21.41 8.48 15.62
C THR A 100 -22.80 8.85 16.15
N LEU A 101 -23.80 7.97 15.96
CA LEU A 101 -25.09 8.09 16.63
C LEU A 101 -24.89 7.75 18.11
N ARG A 102 -24.48 8.74 18.90
CA ARG A 102 -24.48 8.62 20.36
C ARG A 102 -25.90 8.81 20.87
N GLY A 103 -26.51 7.72 21.31
CA GLY A 103 -27.62 7.75 22.26
C GLY A 103 -28.99 7.56 21.64
N ALA A 104 -29.49 6.33 21.79
CA ALA A 104 -30.92 6.07 21.88
C ALA A 104 -31.51 6.91 23.03
N GLU A 105 -32.15 8.05 22.73
CA GLU A 105 -33.18 8.58 23.60
C GLU A 105 -34.51 7.93 23.21
N LEU A 106 -34.75 6.78 23.83
CA LEU A 106 -36.09 6.32 24.16
C LEU A 106 -36.75 7.40 25.05
N ARG A 107 -37.41 8.39 24.45
CA ARG A 107 -38.35 9.24 25.16
C ARG A 107 -39.76 9.06 24.60
N ARG A 108 -40.45 8.16 25.29
CA ARG A 108 -41.90 7.95 25.41
C ARG A 108 -42.73 9.17 25.00
N ALA A 109 -43.63 8.95 24.04
CA ALA A 109 -44.73 9.86 23.73
C ALA A 109 -45.70 9.98 24.93
N PRO A 110 -46.39 11.12 25.09
CA PRO A 110 -47.51 11.24 26.03
C PRO A 110 -48.73 10.43 25.59
#